data_AF-A0A945FRC6-F1
#
_entry.id   AF-A0A945FRC6-F1
#
_cell.length_a   1.000
_cell.length_b   1.000
_cell.length_c   1.000
_cell.angle_alpha   90.00
_cell.angle_beta   90.00
_cell.angle_gamma   90.00
#
_symmetry.space_group_name_H-M   'P 1'
#
loop_
_entity.id
_entity.type
_entity.pdbx_description
1 polymer ?
#
loop_
_entity_poly.entity_id
_entity_poly.type
_entity_poly.pdbx_seq_one_letter_code
_entity_poly.pdbx_strand_id
1 'polypeptide(L)'
;MSLPSQYRWATRGDINAFFGLSLDNLADLTLAVSLLVAVFNYPLEFALSHFVPGTALGVIVGDLLFTWMALRIAKQTRRTDVTAMPLGLDTPSTFGMVFFVIGPAYLEATGNGLSDSDAARQAWHIGMCCIVASGVFKICCAPVASKIRSRIPRAALLGSLAAIAIALISFLPFVELL
;
A
#
# COMPACT_ATOMS: atom_id res chain seq x y z
N MET A 1 15.47 -39.36 -16.92
CA MET A 1 14.93 -38.16 -17.61
C MET A 1 13.65 -37.77 -16.86
N SER A 2 13.74 -36.85 -15.89
CA SER A 2 12.59 -36.44 -15.09
C SER A 2 11.67 -35.55 -15.93
N LEU A 3 10.40 -35.92 -16.05
CA LEU A 3 9.36 -35.13 -16.71
C LEU A 3 9.42 -33.67 -16.20
N PRO A 4 9.24 -32.65 -17.05
CA PRO A 4 9.19 -31.27 -16.59
C PRO A 4 8.04 -31.16 -15.59
N SER A 5 8.38 -30.91 -14.33
CA SER A 5 7.41 -30.63 -13.27
C SER A 5 6.46 -29.54 -13.79
N GLN A 6 5.18 -29.87 -13.92
CA GLN A 6 4.16 -28.89 -14.31
C GLN A 6 4.19 -27.72 -13.30
N TYR A 7 4.11 -26.49 -13.81
CA TYR A 7 4.08 -25.31 -12.95
C TYR A 7 2.89 -25.41 -11.99
N ARG A 8 3.16 -25.37 -10.67
CA ARG A 8 2.13 -25.45 -9.65
C ARG A 8 1.50 -24.08 -9.47
N TRP A 9 0.30 -23.90 -10.01
CA TRP A 9 -0.39 -22.61 -10.01
C TRP A 9 -0.99 -22.22 -8.65
N ALA A 10 -1.28 -23.20 -7.78
CA ALA A 10 -1.77 -22.96 -6.44
C ALA A 10 -1.25 -24.02 -5.44
N THR A 11 -1.09 -23.61 -4.20
CA THR A 11 -0.69 -24.43 -3.05
C THR A 11 -1.58 -24.14 -1.86
N ARG A 12 -1.61 -25.04 -0.86
CA ARG A 12 -2.40 -24.85 0.36
C ARG A 12 -2.03 -23.58 1.14
N GLY A 13 -0.80 -23.10 1.01
CA GLY A 13 -0.34 -21.85 1.62
C GLY A 13 -1.04 -20.61 1.09
N ASP A 14 -1.55 -20.65 -0.15
CA ASP A 14 -2.18 -19.49 -0.80
C ASP A 14 -3.51 -19.12 -0.14
N ILE A 15 -4.18 -20.09 0.50
CA ILE A 15 -5.40 -19.82 1.29
C ILE A 15 -5.06 -18.96 2.50
N ASN A 16 -3.98 -19.30 3.21
CA ASN A 16 -3.53 -18.51 4.36
C ASN A 16 -3.06 -17.12 3.94
N ALA A 17 -2.34 -17.04 2.82
CA ALA A 17 -1.91 -15.76 2.25
C ALA A 17 -3.10 -14.89 1.82
N PHE A 18 -4.13 -15.48 1.22
CA PHE A 18 -5.36 -14.78 0.82
C PHE A 18 -6.06 -14.13 2.02
N PHE A 19 -6.33 -14.91 3.07
CA PHE A 19 -6.99 -14.36 4.26
C PHE A 19 -6.11 -13.36 5.01
N GLY A 20 -4.81 -13.66 5.15
CA GLY A 20 -3.87 -12.74 5.79
C GLY A 20 -3.84 -11.38 5.09
N LEU A 21 -3.65 -11.37 3.77
CA LEU A 21 -3.57 -10.14 2.98
C LEU A 21 -4.92 -9.41 2.87
N SER A 22 -6.02 -10.14 2.73
CA SER A 22 -7.35 -9.53 2.61
C SER A 22 -7.75 -8.80 3.89
N LEU A 23 -7.48 -9.41 5.05
CA LEU A 23 -7.73 -8.80 6.35
C LEU A 23 -6.81 -7.61 6.61
N ASP A 24 -5.53 -7.72 6.24
CA ASP A 24 -4.55 -6.64 6.34
C ASP A 24 -4.97 -5.42 5.50
N ASN A 25 -5.30 -5.62 4.22
CA ASN A 25 -5.79 -4.57 3.33
C ASN A 25 -7.09 -3.93 3.84
N LEU A 26 -8.01 -4.74 4.38
CA LEU A 26 -9.26 -4.21 4.94
C LEU A 26 -9.00 -3.38 6.20
N ALA A 27 -8.08 -3.83 7.06
CA ALA A 27 -7.69 -3.11 8.26
C ALA A 27 -7.03 -1.77 7.91
N ASP A 28 -6.07 -1.76 6.98
CA ASP A 28 -5.40 -0.55 6.52
C ASP A 28 -6.35 0.44 5.82
N LEU A 29 -7.28 -0.05 4.98
CA LEU A 29 -8.31 0.80 4.39
C LEU A 29 -9.22 1.42 5.44
N THR A 30 -9.66 0.61 6.41
CA THR A 30 -10.53 1.07 7.50
C THR A 30 -9.81 2.08 8.37
N LEU A 31 -8.52 1.86 8.65
CA LEU A 31 -7.65 2.77 9.38
C LEU A 31 -7.49 4.10 8.62
N ALA A 32 -7.21 4.05 7.31
CA ALA A 32 -7.08 5.25 6.48
C ALA A 32 -8.35 6.11 6.49
N VAL A 33 -9.51 5.48 6.27
CA VAL A 33 -10.81 6.17 6.28
C VAL A 33 -11.11 6.71 7.68
N SER A 34 -10.90 5.92 8.72
CA SER A 34 -11.13 6.34 10.11
C SER A 34 -10.30 7.55 10.47
N LEU A 35 -9.01 7.57 10.14
CA LEU A 35 -8.13 8.70 10.43
C LEU A 35 -8.52 9.95 9.64
N LEU A 36 -8.85 9.81 8.35
CA LEU A 36 -9.31 10.95 7.55
C LEU A 36 -10.59 11.57 8.11
N VAL A 37 -11.56 10.74 8.51
CA VAL A 37 -12.85 11.21 9.04
C VAL A 37 -12.70 11.77 10.45
N ALA A 38 -12.06 11.03 11.36
CA ALA A 38 -11.97 11.39 12.78
C ALA A 38 -11.02 12.55 13.04
N VAL A 39 -9.87 12.60 12.36
CA VAL A 39 -8.84 13.62 12.62
C VAL A 39 -9.04 14.85 11.75
N PHE A 40 -9.39 14.67 10.47
CA PHE A 40 -9.43 15.76 9.49
C PHE A 40 -10.84 16.20 9.11
N ASN A 41 -11.89 15.60 9.69
CA ASN A 41 -13.29 15.84 9.30
C ASN A 41 -13.53 15.67 7.80
N TYR A 42 -12.84 14.71 7.19
CA TYR A 42 -13.02 14.39 5.78
C TYR A 42 -14.41 13.75 5.54
N PRO A 43 -15.11 14.06 4.44
CA PRO A 43 -16.45 13.53 4.19
C PRO A 43 -16.43 11.99 4.01
N LEU A 44 -17.05 11.27 4.94
CA LEU A 44 -17.09 9.80 4.93
C LEU A 44 -17.66 9.23 3.63
N GLU A 45 -18.78 9.80 3.16
CA GLU A 45 -19.42 9.37 1.91
C GLU A 45 -18.48 9.49 0.71
N PHE A 46 -17.64 10.53 0.66
CA PHE A 46 -16.65 10.68 -0.40
C PHE A 46 -15.55 9.61 -0.29
N ALA A 47 -15.04 9.36 0.92
CA ALA A 47 -14.03 8.34 1.15
C ALA A 47 -14.54 6.94 0.75
N LEU A 48 -15.77 6.58 1.14
CA LEU A 48 -16.36 5.28 0.81
C LEU A 48 -16.67 5.13 -0.68
N SER A 49 -17.13 6.20 -1.34
CA SER A 49 -17.54 6.14 -2.76
C SER A 49 -16.38 6.25 -3.76
N HIS A 50 -15.25 6.87 -3.39
CA HIS A 50 -14.14 7.11 -4.31
C HIS A 50 -12.82 6.50 -3.82
N PHE A 51 -12.46 6.72 -2.55
CA PHE A 51 -11.15 6.32 -2.02
C PHE A 51 -11.05 4.79 -1.87
N VAL A 52 -12.03 4.16 -1.23
CA VAL A 52 -12.07 2.70 -1.02
C VAL A 52 -12.13 1.93 -2.35
N PRO A 53 -13.08 2.17 -3.27
CA PRO A 53 -13.15 1.43 -4.52
C PRO A 53 -11.95 1.72 -5.44
N GLY A 54 -11.43 2.95 -5.45
CA GLY A 54 -10.22 3.28 -6.22
C GLY A 54 -9.00 2.50 -5.75
N THR A 55 -8.82 2.39 -4.43
CA THR A 55 -7.72 1.62 -3.84
C THR A 55 -7.88 0.12 -4.08
N ALA A 56 -9.10 -0.42 -3.92
CA ALA A 56 -9.39 -1.82 -4.19
C ALA A 56 -9.12 -2.22 -5.65
N LEU A 57 -9.52 -1.37 -6.61
CA LEU A 57 -9.19 -1.56 -8.02
C LEU A 57 -7.68 -1.51 -8.26
N GLY A 58 -6.97 -0.60 -7.60
CA GLY A 58 -5.51 -0.52 -7.66
C GLY A 58 -4.84 -1.83 -7.20
N VAL A 59 -5.34 -2.42 -6.12
CA VAL A 59 -4.85 -3.71 -5.61
C VAL A 59 -5.05 -4.83 -6.64
N ILE A 60 -6.28 -4.96 -7.17
CA ILE A 60 -6.61 -5.98 -8.17
C ILE A 60 -5.71 -5.84 -9.40
N VAL A 61 -5.55 -4.63 -9.93
CA VAL A 61 -4.69 -4.39 -11.11
C VAL A 61 -3.23 -4.73 -10.79
N GLY A 62 -2.73 -4.34 -9.62
CA GLY A 62 -1.36 -4.67 -9.18
C GLY A 62 -1.13 -6.17 -9.06
N ASP A 63 -2.04 -6.90 -8.44
CA ASP A 63 -1.96 -8.36 -8.30
C ASP A 63 -1.98 -9.09 -9.64
N LEU A 64 -2.81 -8.64 -10.59
CA LEU A 64 -2.83 -9.18 -11.94
C LEU A 64 -1.49 -8.97 -12.66
N LEU A 65 -0.88 -7.79 -12.50
CA LEU A 65 0.43 -7.48 -13.07
C LEU A 65 1.53 -8.34 -12.45
N PHE A 66 1.56 -8.48 -11.11
CA PHE A 66 2.53 -9.34 -10.43
C PHE A 66 2.36 -10.82 -10.76
N THR A 67 1.11 -11.28 -10.91
CA THR A 67 0.81 -12.63 -11.38
C THR A 67 1.37 -12.85 -12.79
N TRP A 68 1.13 -11.91 -13.71
CA TRP A 68 1.69 -11.97 -15.06
C TRP A 68 3.23 -11.98 -15.06
N MET A 69 3.86 -11.16 -14.22
CA MET A 69 5.31 -11.14 -14.06
C MET A 69 5.86 -12.47 -13.52
N ALA A 70 5.21 -13.06 -12.53
CA ALA A 70 5.59 -14.36 -11.98
C ALA A 70 5.53 -15.46 -13.05
N LEU A 71 4.44 -15.52 -13.82
CA LEU A 71 4.29 -16.47 -14.93
C LEU A 71 5.35 -16.26 -16.02
N ARG A 72 5.66 -15.00 -16.34
CA ARG A 72 6.70 -14.66 -17.33
C ARG A 72 8.08 -15.13 -16.86
N ILE A 73 8.44 -14.87 -15.61
CA ILE A 73 9.73 -15.28 -15.01
C ILE A 73 9.83 -16.80 -14.90
N ALA A 74 8.75 -17.48 -14.50
CA ALA A 74 8.70 -18.95 -14.44
C ALA A 74 9.00 -19.58 -15.80
N LYS A 75 8.39 -19.06 -16.87
CA LYS A 75 8.63 -19.51 -18.25
C LYS A 75 10.07 -19.24 -18.72
N GLN A 76 10.61 -18.06 -18.43
CA GLN A 76 11.97 -17.67 -18.85
C GLN A 76 13.05 -18.48 -18.13
N THR A 77 12.87 -18.74 -16.84
CA THR A 77 13.86 -19.44 -16.01
C THR A 77 13.66 -20.95 -15.94
N ARG A 78 12.58 -21.48 -16.53
CA ARG A 78 12.13 -22.89 -16.44
C ARG A 78 11.99 -23.38 -15.00
N ARG A 79 11.70 -22.47 -14.08
CA ARG A 79 11.49 -22.75 -12.66
C ARG A 79 10.01 -23.02 -12.38
N THR A 80 9.76 -23.91 -11.44
CA THR A 80 8.41 -24.33 -11.02
C THR A 80 8.04 -23.81 -9.63
N ASP A 81 8.96 -23.08 -8.98
CA ASP A 81 8.88 -22.55 -7.62
C ASP A 81 8.81 -21.01 -7.59
N VAL A 82 8.29 -20.40 -8.66
CA VAL A 82 8.10 -18.95 -8.74
C VAL A 82 6.68 -18.60 -8.29
N THR A 83 6.58 -17.77 -7.26
CA THR A 83 5.31 -17.28 -6.70
C THR A 83 5.17 -15.78 -6.94
N ALA A 84 3.95 -15.33 -7.23
CA ALA A 84 3.66 -13.91 -7.31
C ALA A 84 3.76 -13.27 -5.91
N MET A 85 4.34 -12.07 -5.84
CA MET A 85 4.28 -11.28 -4.63
C MET A 85 2.87 -10.68 -4.54
N PRO A 86 2.13 -10.89 -3.45
CA PRO A 86 0.84 -10.22 -3.26
C PRO A 86 1.04 -8.71 -3.09
N LEU A 87 0.19 -7.92 -3.70
CA LEU A 87 0.13 -6.48 -3.49
C LEU A 87 -0.79 -6.18 -2.30
N GLY A 88 -0.23 -5.56 -1.28
CA GLY A 88 -0.97 -5.05 -0.14
C GLY A 88 -0.75 -3.56 0.04
N LEU A 89 -1.64 -2.96 0.83
CA LEU A 89 -1.36 -1.68 1.47
C LEU A 89 -0.34 -1.89 2.58
N ASP A 90 0.39 -0.84 2.92
CA ASP A 90 1.28 -0.85 4.06
C ASP A 90 0.90 0.28 5.02
N THR A 91 0.73 -0.09 6.29
CA THR A 91 0.35 0.82 7.36
C THR A 91 1.24 2.07 7.43
N PRO A 92 2.59 1.99 7.29
CA PRO A 92 3.44 3.19 7.29
C PRO A 92 3.12 4.19 6.18
N SER A 93 2.97 3.73 4.94
CA SER A 93 2.63 4.60 3.82
C SER A 93 1.21 5.12 3.94
N THR A 94 0.28 4.32 4.47
CA THR A 94 -1.09 4.75 4.77
C THR A 94 -1.10 5.92 5.74
N PHE A 95 -0.40 5.80 6.87
CA PHE A 95 -0.23 6.90 7.81
C PHE A 95 0.41 8.14 7.16
N GLY A 96 1.47 7.94 6.39
CA GLY A 96 2.15 9.03 5.69
C GLY A 96 1.22 9.76 4.69
N MET A 97 0.44 9.03 3.92
CA MET A 97 -0.50 9.62 2.96
C MET A 97 -1.63 10.37 3.65
N VAL A 98 -2.18 9.85 4.75
CA VAL A 98 -3.26 10.53 5.49
C VAL A 98 -2.74 11.79 6.17
N PHE A 99 -1.66 11.69 6.95
CA PHE A 99 -1.18 12.80 7.78
C PHE A 99 -0.37 13.85 7.04
N PHE A 100 0.35 13.50 5.97
CA PHE A 100 1.25 14.43 5.28
C PHE A 100 0.78 14.87 3.90
N VAL A 101 -0.24 14.21 3.33
CA VAL A 101 -0.71 14.52 1.97
C VAL A 101 -2.19 14.87 1.98
N ILE A 102 -3.08 13.88 2.18
CA ILE A 102 -4.51 14.05 1.93
C ILE A 102 -5.17 14.92 3.01
N GLY A 103 -4.88 14.66 4.29
CA GLY A 103 -5.43 15.45 5.40
C GLY A 103 -5.06 16.93 5.33
N PRO A 104 -3.75 17.28 5.23
CA PRO A 104 -3.33 18.67 5.07
C PRO A 104 -3.88 19.34 3.80
N ALA A 105 -3.88 18.63 2.67
CA ALA A 105 -4.44 19.16 1.42
C ALA A 105 -5.95 19.46 1.54
N TYR A 106 -6.69 18.62 2.27
CA TYR A 106 -8.11 18.87 2.55
C TYR A 106 -8.31 20.10 3.43
N LEU A 107 -7.55 20.25 4.52
CA LEU A 107 -7.63 21.42 5.40
C LEU A 107 -7.23 22.72 4.70
N GLU A 108 -6.23 22.67 3.83
CA GLU A 108 -5.86 23.83 3.01
C GLU A 108 -6.98 24.21 2.04
N ALA A 109 -7.59 23.23 1.38
CA ALA A 109 -8.69 23.46 0.45
C ALA A 109 -9.94 24.03 1.14
N THR A 110 -10.33 23.49 2.30
CA THR A 110 -11.45 24.04 3.08
C THR A 110 -11.12 25.43 3.63
N GLY A 111 -9.87 25.67 4.06
CA GLY A 111 -9.39 26.98 4.48
C GLY A 111 -9.43 28.04 3.37
N ASN A 112 -9.27 27.61 2.11
CA ASN A 112 -9.41 28.46 0.92
C ASN A 112 -10.89 28.71 0.51
N GLY A 113 -11.86 28.22 1.30
CA GLY A 113 -13.29 28.45 1.10
C GLY A 113 -13.96 27.52 0.09
N LEU A 114 -13.32 26.41 -0.30
CA LEU A 114 -13.98 25.38 -1.10
C LEU A 114 -15.06 24.65 -0.29
N SER A 115 -16.08 24.15 -0.98
CA SER A 115 -17.06 23.24 -0.39
C SER A 115 -16.39 21.93 0.05
N ASP A 116 -16.91 21.27 1.10
CA ASP A 116 -16.33 20.02 1.62
C ASP A 116 -16.15 18.95 0.52
N SER A 117 -17.11 18.85 -0.42
CA SER A 117 -17.02 17.90 -1.53
C SER A 117 -15.94 18.25 -2.54
N ASP A 118 -15.74 19.53 -2.83
CA ASP A 118 -14.73 19.99 -3.80
C ASP A 118 -13.33 19.94 -3.18
N ALA A 119 -13.22 20.30 -1.90
CA ALA A 119 -12.01 20.16 -1.11
C ALA A 119 -11.58 18.69 -1.01
N ALA A 120 -12.52 17.78 -0.72
CA ALA A 120 -12.26 16.34 -0.69
C ALA A 120 -11.77 15.83 -2.06
N ARG A 121 -12.43 16.24 -3.15
CA ARG A 121 -12.02 15.87 -4.51
C ARG A 121 -10.62 16.41 -4.84
N GLN A 122 -10.31 17.64 -4.45
CA GLN A 122 -8.98 18.22 -4.66
C GLN A 122 -7.90 17.47 -3.88
N ALA A 123 -8.13 17.20 -2.60
CA ALA A 123 -7.23 16.41 -1.76
C ALA A 123 -7.01 14.99 -2.33
N TRP A 124 -8.06 14.37 -2.84
CA TRP A 124 -7.98 13.07 -3.51
C TRP A 124 -7.16 13.11 -4.80
N HIS A 125 -7.32 14.15 -5.63
CA HIS A 125 -6.47 14.35 -6.81
C HIS A 125 -4.99 14.53 -6.44
N ILE A 126 -4.70 15.33 -5.42
CA ILE A 126 -3.34 15.53 -4.91
C ILE A 126 -2.77 14.18 -4.42
N GLY A 127 -3.55 13.41 -3.67
CA GLY A 127 -3.18 12.07 -3.22
C GLY A 127 -2.82 11.14 -4.38
N MET A 128 -3.64 11.12 -5.44
CA MET A 128 -3.33 10.33 -6.64
C MET A 128 -2.04 10.78 -7.33
N CYS A 129 -1.84 12.10 -7.49
CA CYS A 129 -0.60 12.63 -8.04
C CYS A 129 0.61 12.22 -7.22
N CYS A 130 0.53 12.26 -5.89
CA CYS A 130 1.60 11.82 -4.99
C CYS A 130 1.91 10.33 -5.13
N ILE A 131 0.89 9.47 -5.24
CA ILE A 131 1.08 8.02 -5.45
C ILE A 131 1.75 7.74 -6.79
N VAL A 132 1.30 8.40 -7.87
CA VAL A 132 1.92 8.26 -9.20
C VAL A 132 3.36 8.76 -9.18
N ALA A 133 3.63 9.92 -8.58
CA ALA A 133 4.98 10.46 -8.45
C ALA A 133 5.90 9.53 -7.65
N SER A 134 5.39 8.94 -6.55
CA SER A 134 6.10 7.92 -5.76
C SER A 134 6.41 6.67 -6.60
N GLY A 135 5.46 6.23 -7.44
CA GLY A 135 5.66 5.12 -8.37
C GLY A 135 6.77 5.40 -9.39
N VAL A 136 6.74 6.58 -10.02
CA VAL A 136 7.79 7.02 -10.96
C VAL A 136 9.14 7.10 -10.25
N PHE A 137 9.20 7.70 -9.07
CA PHE A 137 10.40 7.77 -8.25
C PHE A 137 10.96 6.39 -7.94
N LYS A 138 10.11 5.43 -7.51
CA LYS A 138 10.51 4.04 -7.24
C LYS A 138 11.08 3.37 -8.48
N ILE A 139 10.49 3.58 -9.67
CA ILE A 139 11.00 3.04 -10.93
C ILE A 139 12.38 3.62 -11.25
N CYS A 140 12.56 4.93 -11.11
CA CYS A 140 13.85 5.59 -11.33
C CYS A 140 14.93 5.09 -10.35
N CYS A 141 14.56 4.83 -9.10
CA CYS A 141 15.49 4.36 -8.07
C CYS A 141 15.75 2.85 -8.11
N ALA A 142 14.90 2.05 -8.77
CA ALA A 142 14.98 0.58 -8.75
C ALA A 142 16.36 0.00 -9.13
N PRO A 143 17.09 0.50 -10.15
CA PRO A 143 18.42 -0.03 -10.50
C PRO A 143 19.46 0.19 -9.39
N VAL A 144 19.37 1.34 -8.71
CA VAL A 144 20.31 1.73 -7.64
C VAL A 144 19.97 1.03 -6.33
N ALA A 145 18.67 0.87 -6.04
CA ALA A 145 18.16 0.25 -4.82
C ALA A 145 18.70 -1.17 -4.62
N SER A 146 18.78 -1.98 -5.68
CA SER A 146 19.35 -3.33 -5.62
C SER A 146 20.81 -3.34 -5.14
N LYS A 147 21.62 -2.38 -5.63
CA LYS A 147 23.04 -2.24 -5.28
C LYS A 147 23.25 -1.69 -3.87
N ILE A 148 22.34 -0.88 -3.38
CA ILE A 148 22.35 -0.38 -2.01
C ILE A 148 21.96 -1.51 -1.05
N ARG A 149 20.87 -2.23 -1.34
CA ARG A 149 20.36 -3.33 -0.51
C ARG A 149 21.41 -4.42 -0.29
N SER A 150 22.27 -4.71 -1.28
CA SER A 150 23.32 -5.72 -1.12
C SER A 150 24.46 -5.31 -0.17
N ARG A 151 24.58 -4.02 0.15
CA ARG A 151 25.61 -3.49 1.07
C ARG A 151 25.09 -3.22 2.48
N ILE A 152 23.79 -3.05 2.65
CA ILE A 152 23.17 -2.73 3.94
C ILE A 152 22.89 -4.02 4.71
N PRO A 153 23.31 -4.13 5.99
CA PRO A 153 23.03 -5.29 6.82
C PRO A 153 21.52 -5.40 7.09
N ARG A 154 20.99 -6.63 7.14
CA ARG A 154 19.55 -6.88 7.37
C ARG A 154 19.02 -6.22 8.65
N ALA A 155 19.84 -6.14 9.69
CA ALA A 155 19.49 -5.48 10.95
C ALA A 155 19.12 -4.00 10.74
N ALA A 156 19.81 -3.29 9.85
CA ALA A 156 19.51 -1.89 9.55
C ALA A 156 18.17 -1.72 8.82
N LEU A 157 17.80 -2.66 7.94
CA LEU A 157 16.51 -2.65 7.24
C LEU A 157 15.33 -2.97 8.18
N LEU A 158 15.55 -3.87 9.14
CA LEU A 158 14.53 -4.25 10.13
C LEU A 158 14.37 -3.19 11.22
N GLY A 159 15.45 -2.50 11.60
CA GLY A 159 15.41 -1.46 12.62
C GLY A 159 14.46 -0.30 12.28
N SER A 160 14.44 0.16 11.02
CA SER A 160 13.52 1.22 10.59
C SER A 160 12.06 0.77 10.64
N LEU A 161 11.76 -0.47 10.22
CA LEU A 161 10.41 -1.02 10.29
C LEU A 161 9.95 -1.20 11.74
N ALA A 162 10.83 -1.67 12.62
CA ALA A 162 10.53 -1.81 14.04
C ALA A 162 10.27 -0.45 14.71
N ALA A 163 11.07 0.57 14.38
CA ALA A 163 10.86 1.92 14.90
C ALA A 163 9.49 2.49 14.47
N ILE A 164 9.13 2.32 13.20
CA ILE A 164 7.82 2.75 12.68
C ILE A 164 6.69 1.98 13.37
N ALA A 165 6.83 0.66 13.54
CA ALA A 165 5.81 -0.15 14.20
C ALA A 165 5.60 0.28 15.66
N ILE A 166 6.67 0.55 16.41
CA ILE A 166 6.56 1.01 17.80
C ILE A 166 5.95 2.42 17.83
N ALA A 167 6.48 3.36 17.04
CA ALA A 167 6.09 4.76 17.12
C ALA A 167 4.70 5.06 16.55
N LEU A 168 4.35 4.48 15.38
CA LEU A 168 3.10 4.78 14.70
C LEU A 168 2.01 3.75 14.98
N ILE A 169 2.34 2.46 15.00
CA ILE A 169 1.32 1.40 15.13
C ILE A 169 1.00 1.12 16.61
N SER A 170 2.01 1.09 17.49
CA SER A 170 1.77 0.79 18.91
C SER A 170 1.44 2.02 19.73
N PHE A 171 2.15 3.14 19.56
CA PHE A 171 2.02 4.30 20.45
C PHE A 171 0.86 5.23 20.08
N LEU A 172 0.59 5.44 18.79
CA LEU A 172 -0.43 6.38 18.34
C LEU A 172 -1.85 6.02 18.81
N PRO A 173 -2.31 4.75 18.72
CA PRO A 173 -3.60 4.34 19.29
C PRO A 173 -3.62 4.41 20.83
N PHE A 174 -2.47 4.22 21.49
CA PHE A 174 -2.38 4.29 22.95
C PHE A 174 -2.58 5.72 23.48
N VAL A 175 -2.12 6.73 22.74
CA VAL A 175 -2.30 8.15 23.10
C VAL A 175 -3.75 8.58 22.95
N GLU A 176 -4.50 8.07 21.97
CA GLU A 176 -5.93 8.39 21.81
C GLU A 176 -6.83 7.76 22.89
N LEU A 177 -6.36 6.72 23.60
CA LEU A 177 -7.09 6.07 24.69
C LEU A 177 -6.94 6.76 26.06
N LEU A 178 -6.00 7.70 26.18
CA LEU A 178 -5.72 8.48 27.39
C LEU A 178 -6.47 9.82 27.37
#